data_AF-T0YJ36-F1
#
_entry.id   AF-T0YJ36-F1
#
_cell.length_a   1.000
_cell.length_b   1.000
_cell.length_c   1.000
_cell.angle_alpha   90.00
_cell.angle_beta   90.00
_cell.angle_gamma   90.00
#
_symmetry.space_group_name_H-M   'P 1'
#
loop_
_entity.id
_entity.type
_entity.pdbx_description
1 polymer ?
#
loop_
_entity_poly.entity_id
_entity_poly.type
_entity_poly.pdbx_seq_one_letter_code
_entity_poly.pdbx_strand_id
1 'polypeptide(L)'
;TSGLSFAFAPSVLLGSYPLLLVIQTVAISLTALSLYYVGSRILGNAYAGLVVALSFLISFAVAGVNWFDLHYEAFFIPLFVSGYALTISGRNRTGYTLLALSGLANFPFMIFPAFFALQSLVYRRWHSYTMVGPMWKPAPRSYDLILLGVAFAVLVSSYVELSTVGPNLSGFLHTTGAGGPGISADARLETIFFLVGPFAFLPLLSPRWALYLVPWFFVVLTSPATFYQYPGLFFTQYSAAIIPFLFMGTID
;
A
#
# COMPACT_ATOMS: atom_id res chain seq x y z
N THR A 1 10.56 -2.41 13.90
CA THR A 1 9.80 -3.65 14.20
C THR A 1 8.34 -3.44 13.79
N SER A 2 7.68 -4.43 13.17
CA SER A 2 6.27 -4.26 12.73
C SER A 2 5.32 -4.29 13.91
N GLY A 3 4.37 -3.35 13.98
CA GLY A 3 3.32 -3.34 15.01
C GLY A 3 2.37 -4.54 14.92
N LEU A 4 2.29 -5.18 13.74
CA LEU A 4 1.48 -6.39 13.54
C LEU A 4 2.11 -7.65 14.15
N SER A 5 3.39 -7.63 14.50
CA SER A 5 4.07 -8.80 15.09
C SER A 5 3.36 -9.35 16.33
N PHE A 6 2.81 -8.47 17.17
CA PHE A 6 2.01 -8.86 18.34
C PHE A 6 0.67 -9.52 17.97
N ALA A 7 0.04 -9.11 16.86
CA ALA A 7 -1.22 -9.70 16.41
C ALA A 7 -1.04 -11.13 15.89
N PHE A 8 0.15 -11.44 15.34
CA PHE A 8 0.52 -12.78 14.88
C PHE A 8 1.21 -13.64 15.94
N ALA A 9 1.42 -13.14 17.16
CA ALA A 9 2.05 -13.91 18.23
C ALA A 9 1.39 -15.30 18.45
N PRO A 10 0.04 -15.46 18.42
CA PRO A 10 -0.57 -16.78 18.58
C PRO A 10 -0.25 -17.78 17.47
N SER A 11 -0.12 -17.32 16.21
CA SER A 11 0.18 -18.21 15.07
C SER A 11 1.67 -18.48 14.93
N VAL A 12 2.53 -17.55 15.36
CA VAL A 12 3.99 -17.76 15.45
C VAL A 12 4.32 -18.84 16.48
N LEU A 13 3.54 -18.95 17.56
CA LEU A 13 3.69 -20.01 18.58
C LEU A 13 3.44 -21.43 18.06
N LEU A 14 2.78 -21.59 16.89
CA LEU A 14 2.63 -22.89 16.23
C LEU A 14 3.92 -23.35 15.52
N GLY A 15 4.92 -22.47 15.39
CA GLY A 15 6.24 -22.80 14.85
C GLY A 15 6.26 -23.22 13.36
N SER A 16 5.15 -23.09 12.64
CA SER A 16 5.04 -23.53 11.23
C SER A 16 5.17 -22.35 10.27
N TYR A 17 6.38 -22.16 9.75
CA TYR A 17 6.65 -21.16 8.70
C TYR A 17 5.79 -21.35 7.43
N PRO A 18 5.58 -22.58 6.90
CA PRO A 18 4.66 -22.78 5.78
C PRO A 18 3.22 -22.32 6.06
N LEU A 19 2.72 -22.51 7.29
CA LEU A 19 1.37 -22.05 7.66
C LEU A 19 1.27 -20.52 7.60
N LEU A 20 2.31 -19.80 8.05
CA LEU A 20 2.33 -18.34 8.00
C LEU A 20 2.34 -17.83 6.55
N LEU A 21 3.07 -18.50 5.64
CA LEU A 21 3.03 -18.17 4.21
C LEU A 21 1.65 -18.43 3.58
N VAL A 22 0.97 -19.50 3.97
CA VAL A 22 -0.41 -19.77 3.54
C VAL A 22 -1.34 -18.66 4.04
N ILE A 23 -1.21 -18.23 5.30
CA ILE A 23 -2.01 -17.13 5.86
C ILE A 23 -1.76 -15.83 5.08
N GLN A 24 -0.49 -15.49 4.79
CA GLN A 24 -0.14 -14.33 3.97
C GLN A 24 -0.79 -14.40 2.58
N THR A 25 -0.64 -15.54 1.89
CA THR A 25 -1.18 -15.76 0.54
C THR A 25 -2.70 -15.64 0.51
N VAL A 26 -3.38 -16.26 1.47
CA VAL A 26 -4.85 -16.17 1.61
C VAL A 26 -5.27 -14.73 1.89
N ALA A 27 -4.59 -14.04 2.82
CA ALA A 27 -4.90 -12.66 3.15
C ALA A 27 -4.75 -11.74 1.92
N ILE A 28 -3.64 -11.84 1.19
CA ILE A 28 -3.44 -11.10 -0.07
C ILE A 28 -4.56 -11.42 -1.06
N SER A 29 -4.89 -12.70 -1.26
CA SER A 29 -5.91 -13.13 -2.23
C SER A 29 -7.30 -12.58 -1.90
N LEU A 30 -7.66 -12.49 -0.62
CA LEU A 30 -8.94 -11.91 -0.18
C LEU A 30 -9.09 -10.42 -0.57
N THR A 31 -8.00 -9.72 -0.86
CA THR A 31 -8.03 -8.35 -1.42
C THR A 31 -8.83 -8.29 -2.72
N ALA A 32 -8.81 -9.36 -3.53
CA ALA A 32 -9.56 -9.41 -4.78
C ALA A 32 -11.07 -9.19 -4.57
N LEU A 33 -11.63 -9.64 -3.43
CA LEU A 33 -13.03 -9.40 -3.09
C LEU A 33 -13.32 -7.91 -2.87
N SER A 34 -12.42 -7.23 -2.17
CA SER A 34 -12.50 -5.79 -1.93
C SER A 34 -12.34 -5.00 -3.23
N LEU A 35 -11.42 -5.40 -4.12
CA LEU A 35 -11.25 -4.79 -5.44
C LEU A 35 -12.47 -5.02 -6.34
N TYR A 36 -13.07 -6.20 -6.32
CA TYR A 36 -14.32 -6.47 -7.03
C TYR A 36 -15.44 -5.55 -6.53
N TYR A 37 -15.61 -5.43 -5.22
CA TYR A 37 -16.62 -4.56 -4.62
C TYR A 37 -16.40 -3.10 -5.01
N VAL A 38 -15.17 -2.60 -4.89
CA VAL A 38 -14.83 -1.21 -5.19
C VAL A 38 -14.96 -0.92 -6.68
N GLY A 39 -14.39 -1.78 -7.54
CA GLY A 39 -14.44 -1.65 -8.98
C GLY A 39 -15.86 -1.69 -9.53
N SER A 40 -16.67 -2.67 -9.10
CA SER A 40 -18.07 -2.78 -9.56
C SER A 40 -18.93 -1.58 -9.16
N ARG A 41 -18.64 -0.95 -8.02
CA ARG A 41 -19.33 0.25 -7.57
C ARG A 41 -18.90 1.48 -8.37
N ILE A 42 -17.60 1.76 -8.41
CA ILE A 42 -17.06 2.98 -9.02
C ILE A 42 -17.24 2.98 -10.54
N LEU A 43 -16.95 1.87 -11.20
CA LEU A 43 -17.09 1.74 -12.66
C LEU A 43 -18.54 1.52 -13.10
N GLY A 44 -19.46 1.28 -12.15
CA GLY A 44 -20.86 0.97 -12.44
C GLY A 44 -21.08 -0.35 -13.20
N ASN A 45 -20.05 -1.21 -13.29
CA ASN A 45 -20.07 -2.44 -14.07
C ASN A 45 -19.42 -3.60 -13.30
N ALA A 46 -20.22 -4.64 -13.02
CA ALA A 46 -19.76 -5.83 -12.30
C ALA A 46 -18.65 -6.60 -13.04
N TYR A 47 -18.73 -6.72 -14.37
CA TYR A 47 -17.70 -7.38 -15.17
C TYR A 47 -16.38 -6.62 -15.11
N ALA A 48 -16.41 -5.28 -15.18
CA ALA A 48 -15.21 -4.48 -15.05
C ALA A 48 -14.55 -4.67 -13.67
N GLY A 49 -15.35 -4.66 -12.59
CA GLY A 49 -14.86 -4.99 -11.25
C GLY A 49 -14.28 -6.40 -11.15
N LEU A 50 -14.89 -7.39 -11.82
CA LEU A 50 -14.39 -8.77 -11.84
C LEU A 50 -13.05 -8.87 -12.58
N VAL A 51 -12.91 -8.20 -13.72
CA VAL A 51 -11.66 -8.16 -14.49
C VAL A 51 -10.53 -7.57 -13.64
N VAL A 52 -10.79 -6.48 -12.91
CA VAL A 52 -9.79 -5.89 -12.01
C VAL A 52 -9.40 -6.86 -10.89
N ALA A 53 -10.37 -7.52 -10.26
CA ALA A 53 -10.12 -8.49 -9.19
C ALA A 53 -9.34 -9.72 -9.69
N LEU A 54 -9.65 -10.25 -10.87
CA LEU A 54 -8.92 -11.37 -11.47
C LEU A 54 -7.50 -10.94 -11.89
N SER A 55 -7.35 -9.74 -12.45
CA SER A 55 -6.05 -9.17 -12.82
C SER A 55 -5.14 -9.02 -11.61
N PHE A 56 -5.70 -8.71 -10.43
CA PHE A 56 -4.97 -8.69 -9.17
C PHE A 56 -4.38 -10.04 -8.80
N LEU A 57 -5.16 -11.12 -8.90
CA LEU A 57 -4.71 -12.47 -8.53
C LEU A 57 -3.57 -12.99 -9.41
N ILE A 58 -3.47 -12.52 -10.65
CA ILE A 58 -2.45 -12.94 -11.62
C ILE A 58 -1.34 -11.91 -11.83
N SER A 59 -1.36 -10.78 -11.10
CA SER A 59 -0.39 -9.70 -11.28
C SER A 59 1.00 -10.11 -10.83
N PHE A 60 2.01 -9.86 -11.68
CA PHE A 60 3.41 -10.10 -11.34
C PHE A 60 3.86 -9.35 -10.08
N ALA A 61 3.37 -8.12 -9.87
CA ALA A 61 3.69 -7.34 -8.68
C ALA A 61 3.20 -8.04 -7.40
N VAL A 62 2.00 -8.64 -7.45
CA VAL A 62 1.40 -9.40 -6.34
C VAL A 62 2.11 -10.74 -6.15
N ALA A 63 2.47 -11.41 -7.24
CA ALA A 63 3.22 -12.67 -7.19
C ALA A 63 4.57 -12.51 -6.47
N GLY A 64 5.27 -11.39 -6.68
CA GLY A 64 6.54 -11.09 -5.98
C GLY A 64 6.43 -11.08 -4.46
N VAL A 65 5.33 -10.53 -3.93
CA VAL A 65 5.06 -10.51 -2.47
C VAL A 65 4.84 -11.91 -1.91
N ASN A 66 4.22 -12.81 -2.70
CA ASN A 66 4.02 -14.20 -2.29
C ASN A 66 5.27 -15.07 -2.50
N TRP A 67 6.12 -14.74 -3.46
CA TRP A 67 7.30 -15.54 -3.83
C TRP A 67 8.45 -15.42 -2.82
N PHE A 68 8.56 -14.27 -2.16
CA PHE A 68 9.71 -13.95 -1.32
C PHE A 68 9.74 -14.78 -0.02
N ASP A 69 9.22 -14.24 1.06
CA ASP A 69 9.10 -14.85 2.38
C ASP A 69 7.96 -14.15 3.16
N LEU A 70 7.83 -14.48 4.44
CA LEU A 70 6.84 -13.86 5.32
C LEU A 70 7.29 -12.44 5.69
N HIS A 71 6.53 -11.43 5.26
CA HIS A 71 6.76 -10.03 5.60
C HIS A 71 5.46 -9.37 6.04
N TYR A 72 5.51 -8.59 7.12
CA TYR A 72 4.33 -7.91 7.62
C TYR A 72 3.80 -6.86 6.64
N GLU A 73 4.68 -6.30 5.81
CA GLU A 73 4.42 -5.41 4.70
C GLU A 73 3.36 -5.98 3.75
N ALA A 74 3.34 -7.29 3.55
CA ALA A 74 2.36 -7.97 2.71
C ALA A 74 0.92 -7.71 3.16
N PHE A 75 0.69 -7.56 4.48
CA PHE A 75 -0.62 -7.28 5.05
C PHE A 75 -1.09 -5.83 4.82
N PHE A 76 -0.22 -4.93 4.37
CA PHE A 76 -0.63 -3.61 3.92
C PHE A 76 -1.71 -3.69 2.84
N ILE A 77 -1.51 -4.59 1.85
CA ILE A 77 -2.40 -4.75 0.71
C ILE A 77 -3.85 -5.06 1.14
N PRO A 78 -4.13 -6.17 1.84
CA PRO A 78 -5.49 -6.50 2.23
C PRO A 78 -6.07 -5.52 3.24
N LEU A 79 -5.27 -5.00 4.18
CA LEU A 79 -5.77 -4.08 5.21
C LEU A 79 -6.16 -2.73 4.60
N PHE A 80 -5.30 -2.15 3.74
CA PHE A 80 -5.56 -0.85 3.16
C PHE A 80 -6.75 -0.90 2.19
N VAL A 81 -6.76 -1.86 1.26
CA VAL A 81 -7.83 -1.95 0.24
C VAL A 81 -9.16 -2.33 0.87
N SER A 82 -9.18 -3.25 1.84
CA SER A 82 -10.42 -3.60 2.56
C SER A 82 -10.88 -2.46 3.46
N GLY A 83 -9.96 -1.74 4.10
CA GLY A 83 -10.27 -0.53 4.85
C GLY A 83 -10.96 0.51 3.97
N TYR A 84 -10.41 0.77 2.79
CA TYR A 84 -11.01 1.65 1.80
C TYR A 84 -12.39 1.16 1.34
N ALA A 85 -12.52 -0.10 0.95
CA ALA A 85 -13.78 -0.70 0.54
C ALA A 85 -14.88 -0.55 1.62
N LEU A 86 -14.52 -0.75 2.89
CA LEU A 86 -15.44 -0.58 4.00
C LEU A 86 -15.85 0.90 4.20
N THR A 87 -14.95 1.86 3.96
CA THR A 87 -15.34 3.29 3.99
C THR A 87 -16.34 3.63 2.88
N ILE A 88 -16.18 3.08 1.67
CA ILE A 88 -17.18 3.24 0.59
C ILE A 88 -18.53 2.64 1.00
N SER A 89 -18.51 1.49 1.67
CA SER A 89 -19.75 0.85 2.16
C SER A 89 -20.43 1.58 3.33
N GLY A 90 -19.82 2.65 3.85
CA GLY A 90 -20.32 3.41 5.00
C GLY A 90 -19.94 2.81 6.36
N ARG A 91 -19.21 1.69 6.41
CA ARG A 91 -18.73 1.04 7.64
C ARG A 91 -17.44 1.70 8.15
N ASN A 92 -17.53 3.01 8.41
CA ASN A 92 -16.37 3.87 8.69
C ASN A 92 -15.52 3.42 9.88
N ARG A 93 -16.14 2.96 10.98
CA ARG A 93 -15.37 2.50 12.15
C ARG A 93 -14.40 1.37 11.79
N THR A 94 -14.90 0.30 11.18
CA THR A 94 -14.08 -0.83 10.77
C THR A 94 -13.11 -0.42 9.66
N GLY A 95 -13.56 0.38 8.69
CA GLY A 95 -12.71 0.87 7.60
C GLY A 95 -11.49 1.65 8.09
N TYR A 96 -11.69 2.64 8.97
CA TYR A 96 -10.58 3.42 9.54
C TYR A 96 -9.71 2.60 10.49
N THR A 97 -10.26 1.62 11.22
CA THR A 97 -9.44 0.68 11.98
C THR A 97 -8.51 -0.11 11.06
N LEU A 98 -9.02 -0.66 9.95
CA LEU A 98 -8.18 -1.40 8.99
C LEU A 98 -7.14 -0.48 8.32
N LEU A 99 -7.50 0.77 8.00
CA LEU A 99 -6.54 1.75 7.48
C LEU A 99 -5.43 2.05 8.49
N ALA A 100 -5.75 2.26 9.76
CA ALA A 100 -4.75 2.43 10.81
C ALA A 100 -3.86 1.19 10.94
N LEU A 101 -4.44 -0.02 10.96
CA LEU A 101 -3.70 -1.27 11.02
C LEU A 101 -2.81 -1.49 9.79
N SER A 102 -3.24 -1.05 8.61
CA SER A 102 -2.42 -1.14 7.40
C SER A 102 -1.11 -0.38 7.56
N GLY A 103 -1.13 0.83 8.14
CA GLY A 103 0.07 1.61 8.41
C GLY A 103 0.99 1.01 9.47
N LEU A 104 0.49 0.07 10.29
CA LEU A 104 1.29 -0.67 11.28
C LEU A 104 1.99 -1.90 10.68
N ALA A 105 1.67 -2.29 9.44
CA ALA A 105 2.36 -3.36 8.73
C ALA A 105 3.86 -3.09 8.66
N ASN A 106 4.23 -1.85 8.32
CA ASN A 106 5.55 -1.28 8.51
C ASN A 106 5.38 0.22 8.73
N PHE A 107 6.03 0.80 9.74
CA PHE A 107 5.74 2.16 10.19
C PHE A 107 5.80 3.26 9.09
N PRO A 108 6.67 3.22 8.04
CA PRO A 108 6.64 4.20 6.96
C PRO A 108 5.34 4.17 6.18
N PHE A 109 4.68 3.00 6.11
CA PHE A 109 3.40 2.87 5.40
C PHE A 109 2.28 3.66 6.07
N MET A 110 2.48 4.10 7.32
CA MET A 110 1.57 5.00 8.00
C MET A 110 1.40 6.35 7.28
N ILE A 111 2.32 6.72 6.38
CA ILE A 111 2.15 7.88 5.49
C ILE A 111 0.92 7.74 4.60
N PHE A 112 0.55 6.52 4.16
CA PHE A 112 -0.55 6.32 3.23
C PHE A 112 -1.92 6.49 3.89
N PRO A 113 -2.24 5.88 5.06
CA PRO A 113 -3.45 6.21 5.82
C PRO A 113 -3.51 7.69 6.22
N ALA A 114 -2.36 8.33 6.49
CA ALA A 114 -2.31 9.77 6.75
C ALA A 114 -2.73 10.58 5.51
N PHE A 115 -2.19 10.26 4.33
CA PHE A 115 -2.61 10.88 3.06
C PHE A 115 -4.09 10.68 2.80
N PHE A 116 -4.63 9.50 3.09
CA PHE A 116 -6.06 9.23 2.98
C PHE A 116 -6.90 10.16 3.86
N ALA A 117 -6.52 10.33 5.13
CA ALA A 117 -7.21 11.25 6.03
C ALA A 117 -7.07 12.71 5.59
N LEU A 118 -5.88 13.15 5.15
CA LEU A 118 -5.66 14.50 4.62
C LEU A 118 -6.54 14.77 3.40
N GLN A 119 -6.55 13.85 2.45
CA GLN A 119 -7.35 13.95 1.23
C GLN A 119 -8.85 14.04 1.55
N SER A 120 -9.34 13.26 2.52
CA SER A 120 -10.71 13.34 3.03
C SER A 120 -11.03 14.71 3.65
N LEU A 121 -10.10 15.31 4.40
CA LEU A 121 -10.28 16.66 4.96
C LEU A 121 -10.27 17.76 3.89
N VAL A 122 -9.37 17.65 2.92
CA VAL A 122 -9.28 18.55 1.74
C VAL A 122 -10.61 18.51 0.97
N TYR A 123 -11.18 17.32 0.76
CA TYR A 123 -12.50 17.18 0.14
C TYR A 123 -13.58 17.98 0.85
N ARG A 124 -13.68 17.85 2.17
CA ARG A 124 -14.72 18.54 2.95
C ARG A 124 -14.63 20.05 2.80
N ARG A 125 -13.41 20.59 2.69
CA ARG A 125 -13.18 22.03 2.62
C ARG A 125 -13.49 22.60 1.23
N TRP A 126 -13.14 21.87 0.18
CA TRP A 126 -13.13 22.37 -1.20
C TRP A 126 -14.14 21.70 -2.14
N HIS A 127 -14.84 20.63 -1.71
CA HIS A 127 -15.80 19.86 -2.52
C HIS A 127 -15.25 19.46 -3.90
N SER A 128 -13.93 19.26 -3.99
CA SER A 128 -13.25 18.95 -5.25
C SER A 128 -13.41 17.45 -5.55
N TYR A 129 -14.38 17.11 -6.40
CA TYR A 129 -14.64 15.74 -6.84
C TYR A 129 -13.46 15.12 -7.58
N THR A 130 -12.63 15.94 -8.25
CA THR A 130 -11.40 15.52 -8.95
C THR A 130 -10.37 14.85 -8.05
N MET A 131 -10.42 15.07 -6.73
CA MET A 131 -9.46 14.48 -5.80
C MET A 131 -10.02 13.30 -5.01
N VAL A 132 -11.29 12.91 -5.19
CA VAL A 132 -12.04 12.13 -4.17
C VAL A 132 -12.98 11.11 -4.79
N GLY A 133 -13.33 11.27 -6.07
CA GLY A 133 -14.17 10.35 -6.81
C GLY A 133 -15.67 10.56 -6.53
N PRO A 134 -16.54 10.20 -7.47
CA PRO A 134 -17.97 10.56 -7.46
C PRO A 134 -18.81 9.86 -6.38
N MET A 135 -18.32 8.77 -5.79
CA MET A 135 -19.09 7.92 -4.87
C MET A 135 -18.67 8.00 -3.40
N TRP A 136 -17.64 8.78 -3.06
CA TRP A 136 -17.15 8.84 -1.69
C TRP A 136 -17.95 9.84 -0.84
N LYS A 137 -18.67 9.30 0.15
CA LYS A 137 -19.20 10.10 1.26
C LYS A 137 -18.14 10.13 2.38
N PRO A 138 -17.60 11.30 2.73
CA PRO A 138 -16.54 11.37 3.71
C PRO A 138 -17.12 11.00 5.08
N ALA A 139 -16.37 10.26 5.90
CA ALA A 139 -16.80 9.80 7.23
C ALA A 139 -17.08 10.99 8.18
N PRO A 140 -17.37 10.84 9.47
CA PRO A 140 -17.26 11.99 10.39
C PRO A 140 -15.81 12.52 10.46
N ARG A 141 -15.63 13.85 10.56
CA ARG A 141 -14.29 14.50 10.60
C ARG A 141 -13.39 13.95 11.71
N SER A 142 -13.97 13.49 12.82
CA SER A 142 -13.24 12.88 13.93
C SER A 142 -12.41 11.67 13.51
N TYR A 143 -12.89 10.86 12.56
CA TYR A 143 -12.15 9.70 12.07
C TYR A 143 -10.85 10.10 11.37
N ASP A 144 -10.89 11.14 10.54
CA ASP A 144 -9.70 11.68 9.86
C ASP A 144 -8.69 12.21 10.89
N LEU A 145 -9.16 12.98 11.87
CA LEU A 145 -8.30 13.56 12.91
C LEU A 145 -7.66 12.49 13.81
N ILE A 146 -8.42 11.44 14.17
CA ILE A 146 -7.90 10.31 14.93
C ILE A 146 -6.85 9.56 14.10
N LEU A 147 -7.11 9.28 12.82
CA LEU A 147 -6.16 8.57 11.96
C LEU A 147 -4.88 9.39 11.78
N LEU A 148 -4.97 10.71 11.64
CA LEU A 148 -3.81 11.60 11.60
C LEU A 148 -3.05 11.62 12.93
N GLY A 149 -3.76 11.64 14.07
CA GLY A 149 -3.13 11.58 15.39
C GLY A 149 -2.37 10.26 15.59
N VAL A 150 -2.98 9.13 15.23
CA VAL A 150 -2.33 7.81 15.24
C VAL A 150 -1.11 7.80 14.31
N ALA A 151 -1.27 8.32 13.10
CA ALA A 151 -0.19 8.35 12.12
C ALA A 151 0.99 9.19 12.60
N PHE A 152 0.72 10.38 13.12
CA PHE A 152 1.72 11.26 13.72
C PHE A 152 2.44 10.57 14.88
N ALA A 153 1.70 9.98 15.81
CA ALA A 153 2.29 9.29 16.96
C ALA A 153 3.23 8.16 16.53
N VAL A 154 2.81 7.31 15.59
CA VAL A 154 3.60 6.17 15.10
C VAL A 154 4.83 6.63 14.33
N LEU A 155 4.69 7.61 13.42
CA LEU A 155 5.81 8.11 12.62
C LEU A 155 6.86 8.80 13.50
N VAL A 156 6.43 9.64 14.45
CA VAL A 156 7.33 10.34 15.37
C VAL A 156 8.02 9.37 16.32
N SER A 157 7.28 8.43 16.93
CA SER A 157 7.89 7.45 17.84
C SER A 157 8.91 6.58 17.11
N SER A 158 8.59 6.14 15.90
CA SER A 158 9.50 5.33 15.08
C SER A 158 10.73 6.14 14.66
N TYR A 159 10.57 7.41 14.28
CA TYR A 159 11.70 8.28 13.94
C TYR A 159 12.65 8.50 15.14
N VAL A 160 12.10 8.69 16.34
CA VAL A 160 12.90 8.82 17.56
C VAL A 160 13.65 7.52 17.85
N GLU A 161 13.01 6.36 17.72
CA GLU A 161 13.65 5.04 17.87
C GLU A 161 14.79 4.84 16.85
N LEU A 162 14.56 5.15 15.57
CA LEU A 162 15.57 5.09 14.51
C LEU A 162 16.76 6.01 14.79
N SER A 163 16.49 7.22 15.28
CA SER A 163 17.53 8.21 15.55
C SER A 163 18.36 7.90 16.80
N THR A 164 17.88 7.01 17.67
CA THR A 164 18.52 6.70 18.96
C THR A 164 19.16 5.32 19.00
N VAL A 165 18.55 4.32 18.36
CA VAL A 165 18.97 2.91 18.46
C VAL A 165 19.11 2.24 17.08
N GLY A 166 18.48 2.78 16.04
CA GLY A 166 18.42 2.17 14.71
C GLY A 166 19.47 2.67 13.72
N PRO A 167 19.46 2.14 12.48
CA PRO A 167 20.12 2.80 11.37
C PRO A 167 19.53 4.22 11.22
N ASN A 168 20.37 5.19 10.84
CA ASN A 168 19.87 6.51 10.51
C ASN A 168 18.80 6.45 9.40
N LEU A 169 17.98 7.50 9.29
CA LEU A 169 16.86 7.53 8.34
C LEU A 169 17.28 7.19 6.90
N SER A 170 18.48 7.62 6.48
CA SER A 170 18.99 7.35 5.14
C SER A 170 19.38 5.88 4.92
N GLY A 171 19.91 5.21 5.95
CA GLY A 171 20.14 3.77 5.93
C GLY A 171 18.83 2.98 5.91
N PHE A 172 17.83 3.42 6.68
CA PHE A 172 16.50 2.79 6.70
C PHE A 172 15.76 2.94 5.36
N LEU A 173 15.80 4.12 4.74
CA LEU A 173 15.21 4.37 3.43
C LEU A 173 16.06 3.80 2.28
N HIS A 174 17.21 3.19 2.58
CA HIS A 174 18.19 2.74 1.61
C HIS A 174 18.55 3.82 0.59
N THR A 175 18.68 5.07 1.02
CA THR A 175 19.11 6.19 0.17
C THR A 175 20.62 6.40 0.23
N THR A 176 21.29 5.84 1.24
CA THR A 176 22.76 5.86 1.39
C THR A 176 23.26 4.46 1.78
N GLY A 177 24.02 3.79 0.91
CA GLY A 177 24.74 2.54 1.21
C GLY A 177 24.28 1.27 0.46
N ALA A 178 25.27 0.43 0.13
CA ALA A 178 25.20 -0.92 -0.48
C ALA A 178 24.36 -1.07 -1.78
N GLY A 179 24.51 -0.14 -2.72
CA GLY A 179 24.19 -0.43 -4.12
C GLY A 179 25.40 -1.06 -4.82
N GLY A 180 25.15 -2.09 -5.61
CA GLY A 180 26.10 -2.58 -6.62
C GLY A 180 26.45 -1.50 -7.66
N PRO A 181 27.10 -1.85 -8.78
CA PRO A 181 27.42 -0.90 -9.84
C PRO A 181 26.19 -0.05 -10.19
N GLY A 182 26.37 1.26 -10.34
CA GLY A 182 25.29 2.24 -10.42
C GLY A 182 24.12 1.74 -11.27
N ILE A 183 22.94 1.65 -10.65
CA ILE A 183 21.71 1.25 -11.34
C ILE A 183 21.54 2.16 -12.55
N SER A 184 21.44 1.56 -13.74
CA SER A 184 21.30 2.32 -14.99
C SER A 184 19.97 3.06 -15.02
N ALA A 185 19.92 4.16 -15.78
CA ALA A 185 18.66 4.84 -16.08
C ALA A 185 17.64 3.87 -16.71
N ASP A 186 18.14 2.95 -17.54
CA ASP A 186 17.33 1.93 -18.22
C ASP A 186 16.61 1.02 -17.22
N ALA A 187 17.31 0.50 -16.20
CA ALA A 187 16.69 -0.35 -15.18
C ALA A 187 15.58 0.38 -14.41
N ARG A 188 15.74 1.68 -14.16
CA ARG A 188 14.70 2.51 -13.52
C ARG A 188 13.47 2.68 -14.40
N LEU A 189 13.69 2.96 -15.69
CA LEU A 189 12.62 3.09 -16.67
C LEU A 189 11.89 1.77 -16.89
N GLU A 190 12.62 0.65 -16.97
CA GLU A 190 12.07 -0.70 -17.03
C GLU A 190 11.22 -1.00 -15.79
N THR A 191 11.69 -0.65 -14.60
CA THR A 191 10.93 -0.83 -13.36
C THR A 191 9.59 -0.11 -13.42
N ILE A 192 9.59 1.17 -13.83
CA ILE A 192 8.37 1.95 -13.98
C ILE A 192 7.47 1.31 -15.06
N PHE A 193 8.03 1.00 -16.22
CA PHE A 193 7.30 0.40 -17.33
C PHE A 193 6.64 -0.93 -16.96
N PHE A 194 7.35 -1.86 -16.35
CA PHE A 194 6.79 -3.15 -15.92
C PHE A 194 5.80 -3.02 -14.76
N LEU A 195 5.87 -1.93 -14.00
CA LEU A 195 4.94 -1.69 -12.92
C LEU A 195 3.60 -1.10 -13.40
N VAL A 196 3.64 -0.03 -14.21
CA VAL A 196 2.42 0.68 -14.64
C VAL A 196 1.94 0.27 -16.04
N GLY A 197 2.82 -0.28 -16.88
CA GLY A 197 2.52 -0.75 -18.23
C GLY A 197 1.43 -1.84 -18.29
N PRO A 198 1.42 -2.85 -17.39
CA PRO A 198 0.32 -3.83 -17.32
C PRO A 198 -1.05 -3.21 -17.05
N PHE A 199 -1.09 -1.98 -16.53
CA PHE A 199 -2.32 -1.21 -16.28
C PHE A 199 -2.58 -0.17 -17.37
N ALA A 200 -1.89 -0.25 -18.51
CA ALA A 200 -1.94 0.74 -19.59
C ALA A 200 -1.72 2.19 -19.09
N PHE A 201 -0.91 2.36 -18.04
CA PHE A 201 -0.63 3.65 -17.40
C PHE A 201 -1.85 4.36 -16.77
N LEU A 202 -3.02 3.71 -16.69
CA LEU A 202 -4.24 4.27 -16.07
C LEU A 202 -4.02 4.80 -14.65
N PRO A 203 -3.23 4.15 -13.77
CA PRO A 203 -3.03 4.64 -12.40
C PRO A 203 -2.39 6.03 -12.32
N LEU A 204 -1.66 6.45 -13.37
CA LEU A 204 -1.04 7.77 -13.45
C LEU A 204 -2.04 8.86 -13.84
N LEU A 205 -3.18 8.48 -14.41
CA LEU A 205 -4.24 9.41 -14.81
C LEU A 205 -5.17 9.76 -13.65
N SER A 206 -5.27 8.91 -12.63
CA SER A 206 -6.01 9.22 -11.40
C SER A 206 -5.23 10.22 -10.54
N PRO A 207 -5.68 11.49 -10.42
CA PRO A 207 -4.97 12.51 -9.63
C PRO A 207 -4.91 12.12 -8.15
N ARG A 208 -5.94 11.41 -7.71
CA ARG A 208 -6.07 10.89 -6.35
C ARG A 208 -5.00 9.83 -6.05
N TRP A 209 -4.93 8.78 -6.86
CA TRP A 209 -4.12 7.60 -6.53
C TRP A 209 -2.68 7.74 -7.00
N ALA A 210 -2.43 8.53 -8.06
CA ALA A 210 -1.09 8.85 -8.51
C ALA A 210 -0.25 9.53 -7.42
N LEU A 211 -0.87 10.35 -6.54
CA LEU A 211 -0.19 10.98 -5.41
C LEU A 211 0.44 9.95 -4.45
N TYR A 212 -0.21 8.79 -4.27
CA TYR A 212 0.30 7.73 -3.39
C TYR A 212 1.47 6.96 -4.01
N LEU A 213 1.67 7.07 -5.33
CA LEU A 213 2.83 6.50 -6.01
C LEU A 213 4.07 7.38 -5.89
N VAL A 214 3.91 8.67 -5.56
CA VAL A 214 5.02 9.64 -5.48
C VAL A 214 6.12 9.22 -4.51
N PRO A 215 5.84 8.83 -3.24
CA PRO A 215 6.89 8.39 -2.32
C PRO A 215 7.68 7.20 -2.85
N TRP A 216 7.02 6.29 -3.57
CA TRP A 216 7.67 5.11 -4.12
C TRP A 216 8.50 5.45 -5.37
N PHE A 217 7.99 6.27 -6.29
CA PHE A 217 8.79 6.74 -7.43
C PHE A 217 10.04 7.48 -6.96
N PHE A 218 9.94 8.25 -5.88
CA PHE A 218 11.12 8.87 -5.28
C PHE A 218 12.15 7.81 -4.86
N VAL A 219 11.74 6.74 -4.17
CA VAL A 219 12.64 5.66 -3.76
C VAL A 219 13.27 4.97 -4.98
N VAL A 220 12.50 4.62 -6.02
CA VAL A 220 13.05 3.99 -7.23
C VAL A 220 14.03 4.89 -7.96
N LEU A 221 13.77 6.20 -8.01
CA LEU A 221 14.63 7.13 -8.73
C LEU A 221 15.87 7.56 -7.95
N THR A 222 15.90 7.38 -6.62
CA THR A 222 17.00 7.86 -5.78
C THR A 222 17.78 6.76 -5.08
N SER A 223 17.15 5.61 -4.80
CA SER A 223 17.80 4.53 -4.08
C SER A 223 18.80 3.78 -4.98
N PRO A 224 20.01 3.50 -4.48
CA PRO A 224 20.96 2.61 -5.13
C PRO A 224 20.65 1.12 -4.90
N ALA A 225 19.58 0.78 -4.17
CA ALA A 225 19.24 -0.60 -3.86
C ALA A 225 18.55 -1.32 -5.03
N THR A 226 19.12 -2.46 -5.43
CA THR A 226 18.65 -3.26 -6.57
C THR A 226 17.29 -3.91 -6.35
N PHE A 227 16.86 -4.11 -5.10
CA PHE A 227 15.55 -4.67 -4.76
C PHE A 227 14.39 -3.70 -5.01
N TYR A 228 14.64 -2.42 -5.24
CA TYR A 228 13.62 -1.47 -5.72
C TYR A 228 13.51 -1.41 -7.25
N GLN A 229 14.37 -2.14 -7.97
CA GLN A 229 14.45 -2.10 -9.43
C GLN A 229 14.05 -3.43 -10.04
N TYR A 230 13.78 -3.43 -11.34
CA TYR A 230 13.66 -4.63 -12.14
C TYR A 230 15.01 -5.39 -12.17
N PRO A 231 15.00 -6.73 -12.05
CA PRO A 231 13.84 -7.57 -11.76
C PRO A 231 13.50 -7.69 -10.27
N GLY A 232 14.40 -7.27 -9.36
CA GLY A 232 14.32 -7.48 -7.91
C GLY A 232 13.01 -7.07 -7.23
N LEU A 233 12.39 -5.97 -7.65
CA LEU A 233 11.09 -5.52 -7.13
C LEU A 233 10.00 -6.61 -7.25
N PHE A 234 10.03 -7.40 -8.32
CA PHE A 234 9.04 -8.42 -8.62
C PHE A 234 9.33 -9.76 -7.93
N PHE A 235 10.38 -9.83 -7.12
CA PHE A 235 10.75 -11.00 -6.31
C PHE A 235 10.84 -10.68 -4.82
N THR A 236 10.37 -9.51 -4.40
CA THR A 236 10.46 -9.02 -3.01
C THR A 236 9.13 -8.45 -2.53
N GLN A 237 9.05 -8.19 -1.23
CA GLN A 237 7.91 -7.61 -0.52
C GLN A 237 7.65 -6.12 -0.82
N TYR A 238 8.60 -5.41 -1.43
CA TYR A 238 8.55 -3.93 -1.55
C TYR A 238 7.44 -3.42 -2.47
N SER A 239 6.95 -4.24 -3.40
CA SER A 239 5.78 -3.91 -4.22
C SER A 239 4.49 -3.80 -3.39
N ALA A 240 4.44 -4.34 -2.17
CA ALA A 240 3.28 -4.24 -1.30
C ALA A 240 2.86 -2.78 -1.05
N ALA A 241 3.82 -1.87 -0.96
CA ALA A 241 3.58 -0.44 -0.73
C ALA A 241 2.81 0.26 -1.86
N ILE A 242 2.77 -0.30 -3.07
CA ILE A 242 2.24 0.35 -4.26
C ILE A 242 1.08 -0.38 -4.92
N ILE A 243 0.98 -1.69 -4.74
CA ILE A 243 -0.08 -2.53 -5.32
C ILE A 243 -1.47 -1.92 -5.06
N PRO A 244 -1.85 -1.50 -3.83
CA PRO A 244 -3.16 -0.90 -3.61
C PRO A 244 -3.45 0.27 -4.55
N PHE A 245 -2.46 1.13 -4.79
CA PHE A 245 -2.64 2.37 -5.55
C PHE A 245 -2.63 2.14 -7.06
N LEU A 246 -1.92 1.13 -7.55
CA LEU A 246 -2.00 0.71 -8.95
C LEU A 246 -3.41 0.23 -9.29
N PHE A 247 -3.96 -0.68 -8.47
CA PHE A 247 -5.31 -1.19 -8.70
C PHE A 247 -6.38 -0.13 -8.46
N MET A 248 -6.25 0.66 -7.39
CA MET A 248 -7.20 1.72 -7.10
C MET A 248 -7.17 2.84 -8.14
N GLY A 249 -6.00 3.21 -8.67
CA GLY A 249 -5.86 4.18 -9.75
C GLY A 249 -6.33 3.67 -11.11
N THR A 250 -6.43 2.36 -11.30
CA THR A 250 -7.03 1.77 -12.50
C THR A 250 -8.56 1.82 -12.46
N ILE A 251 -9.14 1.81 -11.27
CA ILE A 251 -10.59 1.84 -11.04
C ILE A 251 -11.18 3.27 -11.13
N ASP A 252 -10.38 4.27 -10.75
CA ASP A 252 -10.78 5.68 -10.64
C ASP A 252 -10.69 6.42 -11.98
#